data_AF-A0A3Q3IAB0-F1
#
_entry.id   AF-A0A3Q3IAB0-F1
#
_cell.length_a   1.000
_cell.length_b   1.000
_cell.length_c   1.000
_cell.angle_alpha   90.00
_cell.angle_beta   90.00
_cell.angle_gamma   90.00
#
_symmetry.space_group_name_H-M   'P 1'
#
loop_
_entity.id
_entity.type
_entity.pdbx_description
1 polymer ?
#
loop_
_entity_poly.entity_id
_entity_poly.type
_entity_poly.pdbx_seq_one_letter_code
_entity_poly.pdbx_strand_id
1 'polypeptide(L)'
;MAQITLSLVTFVLALFRGGSSHTYWIYAMFTWTFCPLMTLMITIIEMFKLDIILKLCMDWDDFTTGMAMSSTLMTVSVAITYANFYACLKCLYGWIVSVFAFLCGFVYILEVVKDKFLDKKKGRYLAALPGFLKVMEAFVSCIIFISLTGYRDKPVLILCIIAYVIPFPILPVIIATNILKKLKNCLPFNLDRFVFIFLVISVVLYIFAAIMWPIFMFRNNPRPSDCPPSFCIWAIQFMVAFMTYVNLILFTLDLIFTLLGICGFTRT
;
A
#
# COMPACT_ATOMS: atom_id res chain seq x y z
N MET A 1 13.43 -6.34 -16.09
CA MET A 1 14.64 -7.12 -15.77
C MET A 1 15.50 -6.49 -14.67
N ALA A 2 15.93 -5.22 -14.77
CA ALA A 2 16.75 -4.57 -13.74
C ALA A 2 16.10 -4.51 -12.34
N GLN A 3 14.76 -4.39 -12.27
CA GLN A 3 14.02 -4.43 -11.01
C GLN A 3 14.13 -5.79 -10.31
N ILE A 4 14.04 -6.88 -11.09
CA ILE A 4 14.09 -8.25 -10.58
C ILE A 4 15.46 -8.49 -9.96
N THR A 5 16.53 -8.15 -10.69
CA THR A 5 17.90 -8.32 -10.20
C THR A 5 18.17 -7.48 -8.96
N LEU A 6 17.79 -6.20 -8.94
CA LEU A 6 18.00 -5.33 -7.78
C LEU A 6 17.18 -5.78 -6.55
N SER A 7 15.96 -6.27 -6.74
CA SER A 7 15.12 -6.80 -5.64
C SER A 7 15.71 -8.08 -5.05
N LEU A 8 16.22 -8.98 -5.90
CA LEU A 8 16.88 -10.21 -5.43
C LEU A 8 18.22 -9.91 -4.74
N VAL A 9 19.00 -8.97 -5.26
CA VAL A 9 20.26 -8.55 -4.62
C VAL A 9 19.99 -7.90 -3.26
N THR A 10 18.99 -7.02 -3.15
CA THR A 10 18.59 -6.42 -1.86
C THR A 10 18.14 -7.49 -0.87
N PHE A 11 17.34 -8.46 -1.29
CA PHE A 11 16.90 -9.59 -0.47
C PHE A 11 18.08 -10.41 0.06
N VAL A 12 19.01 -10.81 -0.81
CA VAL A 12 20.19 -11.60 -0.44
C VAL A 12 21.07 -10.81 0.53
N LEU A 13 21.31 -9.52 0.26
CA LEU A 13 22.05 -8.66 1.17
C LEU A 13 21.33 -8.57 2.54
N ALA A 14 20.01 -8.43 2.56
CA ALA A 14 19.28 -8.38 3.83
C ALA A 14 19.35 -9.69 4.62
N LEU A 15 19.38 -10.86 3.97
CA LEU A 15 19.59 -12.15 4.62
C LEU A 15 20.95 -12.25 5.29
N PHE A 16 22.02 -11.84 4.60
CA PHE A 16 23.38 -11.90 5.12
C PHE A 16 23.61 -10.98 6.33
N ARG A 17 22.80 -9.93 6.51
CA ARG A 17 22.85 -9.07 7.71
C ARG A 17 22.50 -9.83 9.00
N GLY A 18 21.73 -10.91 8.90
CA GLY A 18 21.06 -11.54 10.02
C GLY A 18 19.62 -11.07 10.16
N GLY A 19 18.70 -12.02 10.29
CA GLY A 19 17.26 -11.76 10.37
C GLY A 19 16.84 -11.07 11.66
N SER A 20 15.68 -10.40 11.62
CA SER A 20 15.09 -9.69 12.74
C SER A 20 13.62 -10.08 12.85
N SER A 21 13.11 -10.34 14.07
CA SER A 21 11.70 -10.67 14.32
C SER A 21 10.75 -9.48 14.22
N HIS A 22 11.27 -8.28 13.89
CA HIS A 22 10.48 -7.06 13.79
C HIS A 22 9.63 -7.05 12.52
N THR A 23 8.39 -6.55 12.64
CA THR A 23 7.40 -6.51 11.56
C THR A 23 7.90 -5.77 10.31
N TYR A 24 8.69 -4.70 10.47
CA TYR A 24 9.30 -3.97 9.36
C TYR A 24 10.35 -4.78 8.59
N TRP A 25 11.12 -5.65 9.26
CA TRP A 25 12.06 -6.53 8.57
C TRP A 25 11.31 -7.60 7.76
N ILE A 26 10.30 -8.22 8.35
CA ILE A 26 9.43 -9.19 7.67
C ILE A 26 8.77 -8.54 6.44
N TYR A 27 8.28 -7.31 6.60
CA TYR A 27 7.70 -6.54 5.49
C TYR A 27 8.71 -6.24 4.38
N ALA A 28 9.94 -5.87 4.73
CA ALA A 28 11.01 -5.64 3.76
C ALA A 28 11.32 -6.90 2.95
N MET A 29 11.49 -8.04 3.64
CA MET A 29 11.77 -9.33 3.01
C MET A 29 10.62 -9.81 2.11
N PHE A 30 9.39 -9.66 2.57
CA PHE A 30 8.20 -9.94 1.78
C PHE A 30 8.18 -9.09 0.50
N THR A 31 8.41 -7.79 0.62
CA THR A 31 8.41 -6.87 -0.54
C THR A 31 9.48 -7.22 -1.56
N TRP A 32 10.72 -7.45 -1.11
CA TRP A 32 11.84 -7.79 -2.00
C TRP A 32 11.71 -9.18 -2.66
N THR A 33 10.77 -10.01 -2.20
CA THR A 33 10.46 -11.31 -2.83
C THR A 33 9.20 -11.22 -3.69
N PHE A 34 8.13 -10.60 -3.18
CA PHE A 34 6.83 -10.53 -3.83
C PHE A 34 6.86 -9.65 -5.08
N CYS A 35 7.44 -8.45 -5.01
CA CYS A 35 7.51 -7.53 -6.15
C CYS A 35 8.21 -8.14 -7.36
N PRO A 36 9.44 -8.68 -7.27
CA PRO A 36 10.09 -9.27 -8.44
C PRO A 36 9.40 -10.54 -8.95
N LEU A 37 8.75 -11.32 -8.08
CA LEU A 37 7.99 -12.49 -8.48
C LEU A 37 6.75 -12.09 -9.30
N MET A 38 6.04 -11.05 -8.88
CA MET A 38 4.89 -10.52 -9.63
C MET A 38 5.33 -9.91 -10.96
N THR A 39 6.40 -9.12 -10.98
CA THR A 39 6.97 -8.58 -12.22
C THR A 39 7.40 -9.71 -13.16
N LEU A 40 8.06 -10.75 -12.65
CA LEU A 40 8.45 -11.92 -13.44
C LEU A 40 7.23 -12.63 -14.01
N MET A 41 6.19 -12.89 -13.21
CA MET A 41 4.95 -13.50 -13.67
C MET A 41 4.30 -12.69 -14.79
N ILE A 42 4.19 -11.37 -14.64
CA ILE A 42 3.65 -10.46 -15.67
C ILE A 42 4.48 -10.56 -16.95
N THR A 43 5.82 -10.46 -16.85
CA THR A 43 6.70 -10.53 -18.02
C THR A 43 6.60 -11.86 -18.76
N ILE A 44 6.48 -12.99 -18.04
CA ILE A 44 6.29 -14.31 -18.64
C ILE A 44 4.98 -14.34 -19.43
N ILE A 45 3.89 -13.88 -18.84
CA ILE A 45 2.57 -13.87 -19.49
C ILE A 45 2.59 -13.02 -20.76
N GLU A 46 3.24 -11.86 -20.73
CA GLU A 46 3.39 -10.98 -21.90
C GLU A 46 4.30 -11.58 -22.97
N MET A 47 5.39 -12.25 -22.58
CA MET A 47 6.30 -12.92 -23.52
C MET A 47 5.62 -14.06 -24.28
N PHE A 48 4.79 -14.84 -23.61
CA PHE A 48 4.02 -15.92 -24.24
C PHE A 48 2.74 -15.44 -24.96
N LYS A 49 2.48 -14.13 -24.99
CA LYS A 49 1.24 -13.52 -25.55
C LYS A 49 -0.05 -14.11 -24.96
N LEU A 50 0.02 -14.61 -23.73
CA LEU A 50 -1.15 -15.12 -22.99
C LEU A 50 -2.05 -13.97 -22.52
N ASP A 51 -1.55 -12.73 -22.56
CA ASP A 51 -2.30 -11.51 -22.31
C ASP A 51 -3.54 -11.39 -23.22
N ILE A 52 -3.49 -11.90 -24.45
CA ILE A 52 -4.62 -11.86 -25.40
C ILE A 52 -5.82 -12.65 -24.86
N ILE A 53 -5.57 -13.83 -24.29
CA ILE A 53 -6.61 -14.68 -23.70
C ILE A 53 -7.12 -14.03 -22.40
N LEU A 54 -6.22 -13.48 -21.60
CA LEU A 54 -6.57 -12.84 -20.33
C LEU A 54 -7.37 -11.55 -20.53
N LYS A 55 -7.11 -10.77 -21.59
CA LYS A 55 -7.88 -9.57 -21.97
C LYS A 55 -9.37 -9.83 -22.21
N LEU A 56 -9.72 -11.07 -22.57
CA LEU A 56 -11.11 -11.52 -22.72
C LEU A 56 -11.82 -11.65 -21.37
N CYS A 57 -11.12 -12.11 -20.33
CA CYS A 57 -11.69 -12.37 -19.00
C CYS A 57 -11.51 -11.19 -18.02
N MET A 58 -10.41 -10.44 -18.17
CA MET A 58 -9.92 -9.43 -17.24
C MET A 58 -9.37 -8.22 -18.00
N ASP A 59 -9.42 -7.04 -17.39
CA ASP A 59 -8.67 -5.89 -17.90
C ASP A 59 -7.18 -6.02 -17.52
N TRP A 60 -6.40 -6.61 -18.43
CA TRP A 60 -4.98 -6.87 -18.23
C TRP A 60 -4.15 -5.60 -18.05
N ASP A 61 -4.51 -4.53 -18.75
CA ASP A 61 -3.77 -3.27 -18.70
C ASP A 61 -4.00 -2.56 -17.36
N ASP A 62 -5.24 -2.59 -16.84
CA ASP A 62 -5.52 -2.12 -15.47
C ASP A 62 -4.84 -3.02 -14.42
N PHE A 63 -4.86 -4.36 -14.57
CA PHE A 63 -4.18 -5.25 -13.62
C PHE A 63 -2.68 -4.99 -13.52
N THR A 64 -1.97 -4.95 -14.66
CA THR A 64 -0.52 -4.72 -14.70
C THR A 64 -0.14 -3.35 -14.14
N THR A 65 -0.92 -2.31 -14.48
CA THR A 65 -0.74 -0.96 -13.96
C THR A 65 -0.89 -0.93 -12.42
N GLY A 66 -1.90 -1.61 -11.87
CA GLY A 66 -2.12 -1.68 -10.42
C GLY A 66 -1.02 -2.44 -9.68
N MET A 67 -0.50 -3.51 -10.29
CA MET A 67 0.64 -4.24 -9.76
C MET A 67 1.93 -3.42 -9.79
N ALA A 68 2.17 -2.63 -10.84
CA ALA A 68 3.33 -1.75 -10.93
C ALA A 68 3.26 -0.61 -9.90
N MET A 69 2.08 0.02 -9.75
CA MET A 69 1.85 1.05 -8.73
C MET A 69 2.03 0.51 -7.31
N SER A 70 1.42 -0.63 -6.97
CA SER A 70 1.56 -1.24 -5.65
C SER A 70 3.00 -1.66 -5.35
N SER A 71 3.71 -2.26 -6.31
CA SER A 71 5.12 -2.62 -6.16
C SER A 71 6.02 -1.41 -5.93
N THR A 72 5.72 -0.29 -6.59
CA THR A 72 6.44 0.98 -6.39
C THR A 72 6.21 1.51 -4.97
N LEU A 73 4.96 1.55 -4.51
CA LEU A 73 4.64 2.01 -3.15
C LEU A 73 5.31 1.13 -2.09
N MET A 74 5.25 -0.20 -2.25
CA MET A 74 5.88 -1.14 -1.33
C MET A 74 7.39 -0.95 -1.30
N THR A 75 8.07 -0.94 -2.44
CA THR A 75 9.55 -0.83 -2.49
C THR A 75 10.06 0.52 -1.98
N VAL A 76 9.39 1.63 -2.29
CA VAL A 76 9.74 2.95 -1.75
C VAL A 76 9.51 3.00 -0.24
N SER A 77 8.39 2.45 0.25
CA SER A 77 8.11 2.42 1.68
C SER A 77 9.10 1.57 2.47
N VAL A 78 9.53 0.44 1.91
CA VAL A 78 10.59 -0.39 2.47
C VAL A 78 11.92 0.35 2.46
N ALA A 79 12.27 1.07 1.38
CA ALA A 79 13.48 1.87 1.36
C ALA A 79 13.51 2.92 2.48
N ILE A 80 12.40 3.64 2.67
CA ILE A 80 12.27 4.68 3.71
C ILE A 80 12.29 4.06 5.11
N THR A 81 11.47 3.04 5.37
CA THR A 81 11.39 2.39 6.68
C THR A 81 12.70 1.69 7.03
N TYR A 82 13.32 0.98 6.08
CA TYR A 82 14.59 0.31 6.29
C TYR A 82 15.72 1.31 6.58
N ALA A 83 15.75 2.44 5.86
CA ALA A 83 16.70 3.52 6.16
C ALA A 83 16.52 4.08 7.57
N ASN A 84 15.29 4.37 7.99
CA ASN A 84 15.03 4.97 9.29
C ASN A 84 15.29 4.01 10.48
N PHE A 85 14.87 2.75 10.37
CA PHE A 85 14.99 1.79 11.48
C PHE A 85 16.34 1.06 11.51
N TYR A 86 16.99 0.88 10.36
CA TYR A 86 18.15 -0.01 10.23
C TYR A 86 19.41 0.64 9.66
N ALA A 87 19.39 1.92 9.25
CA ALA A 87 20.63 2.65 8.96
C ALA A 87 21.26 3.10 10.28
N CYS A 88 22.28 2.35 10.73
CA CYS A 88 23.08 2.75 11.89
C CYS A 88 24.30 3.55 11.40
N LEU A 89 24.64 4.63 12.12
CA LEU A 89 25.77 5.51 11.83
C LEU A 89 27.13 4.77 11.74
N LYS A 90 27.26 3.59 12.37
CA LYS A 90 28.50 2.79 12.39
C LYS A 90 28.43 1.48 11.59
N CYS A 91 27.28 1.13 11.01
CA CYS A 91 27.12 -0.13 10.30
C CYS A 91 27.17 0.09 8.78
N LEU A 92 28.34 -0.10 8.16
CA LEU A 92 28.52 -0.03 6.70
C LEU A 92 27.50 -0.92 5.95
N TYR A 93 27.21 -2.09 6.51
CA TYR A 93 26.25 -3.02 5.92
C TYR A 93 24.82 -2.46 5.85
N GLY A 94 24.39 -1.69 6.85
CA GLY A 94 23.06 -1.09 6.85
C GLY A 94 22.88 -0.01 5.77
N TRP A 95 23.95 0.75 5.51
CA TRP A 95 23.99 1.73 4.43
C TRP A 95 23.93 1.06 3.06
N ILE A 96 24.70 -0.01 2.83
CA ILE A 96 24.70 -0.74 1.56
C ILE A 96 23.29 -1.24 1.23
N VAL A 97 22.61 -1.92 2.16
CA VAL A 97 21.26 -2.43 1.92
C VAL A 97 20.27 -1.29 1.68
N SER A 98 20.39 -0.17 2.41
CA SER A 98 19.52 0.99 2.22
C SER A 98 19.69 1.64 0.84
N VAL A 99 20.94 1.81 0.37
CA VAL A 99 21.22 2.36 -0.97
C VAL A 99 20.61 1.46 -2.05
N PHE A 100 20.82 0.14 -1.95
CA PHE A 100 20.23 -0.80 -2.89
C PHE A 100 18.69 -0.83 -2.82
N ALA A 101 18.09 -0.64 -1.64
CA ALA A 101 16.65 -0.51 -1.49
C ALA A 101 16.10 0.76 -2.18
N PHE A 102 16.79 1.89 -2.06
CA PHE A 102 16.44 3.12 -2.78
C PHE A 102 16.59 2.98 -4.29
N LEU A 103 17.67 2.33 -4.76
CA LEU A 103 17.85 2.03 -6.18
C LEU A 103 16.73 1.12 -6.69
N CYS A 104 16.35 0.10 -5.93
CA CYS A 104 15.22 -0.76 -6.26
C CYS A 104 13.92 0.05 -6.41
N GLY A 105 13.57 0.88 -5.41
CA GLY A 105 12.40 1.76 -5.47
C GLY A 105 12.44 2.72 -6.66
N PHE A 106 13.61 3.31 -6.95
CA PHE A 106 13.79 4.21 -8.09
C PHE A 106 13.50 3.53 -9.43
N VAL A 107 13.96 2.30 -9.65
CA VAL A 107 13.69 1.57 -10.90
C VAL A 107 12.21 1.20 -11.03
N TYR A 108 11.50 0.91 -9.94
CA TYR A 108 10.03 0.74 -9.99
C TYR A 108 9.29 2.05 -10.29
N ILE A 109 9.72 3.18 -9.71
CA ILE A 109 9.18 4.50 -10.06
C ILE A 109 9.34 4.77 -11.55
N LEU A 110 10.53 4.50 -12.11
CA LEU A 110 10.80 4.73 -13.52
C LEU A 110 9.89 3.90 -14.44
N GLU A 111 9.54 2.68 -14.06
CA GLU A 111 8.58 1.87 -14.82
C GLU A 111 7.18 2.49 -14.80
N VAL A 112 6.66 2.86 -13.63
CA VAL A 112 5.34 3.51 -13.53
C VAL A 112 5.31 4.83 -14.29
N VAL A 113 6.38 5.63 -14.21
CA VAL A 113 6.49 6.89 -14.96
C VAL A 113 6.54 6.62 -16.46
N LYS A 114 7.30 5.62 -16.91
CA LYS A 114 7.37 5.23 -18.31
C LYS A 114 6.01 4.74 -18.82
N ASP A 115 5.36 3.83 -18.11
CA ASP A 115 4.05 3.28 -18.50
C ASP A 115 2.98 4.37 -18.58
N LYS A 116 3.02 5.35 -17.66
CA LYS A 116 2.01 6.42 -17.57
C LYS A 116 2.27 7.59 -18.53
N PHE A 117 3.51 8.03 -18.68
CA PHE A 117 3.84 9.23 -19.49
C PHE A 117 4.32 8.92 -20.91
N LEU A 118 5.10 7.85 -21.09
CA LEU A 118 5.74 7.54 -22.37
C LEU A 118 4.88 6.59 -23.20
N ASP A 119 4.53 5.43 -22.63
CA ASP A 119 3.85 4.37 -23.38
C ASP A 119 2.33 4.55 -23.43
N LYS A 120 1.79 5.53 -22.69
CA LYS A 120 0.35 5.86 -22.58
C LYS A 120 -0.51 4.60 -22.50
N LYS A 121 -0.10 3.58 -21.73
CA LYS A 121 -0.93 2.38 -21.52
C LYS A 121 -2.25 2.85 -20.90
N LYS A 122 -3.35 2.73 -21.66
CA LYS A 122 -4.67 3.29 -21.32
C LYS A 122 -5.43 2.33 -20.38
N GLY A 123 -4.92 2.08 -19.18
CA GLY A 123 -5.74 1.49 -18.13
C GLY A 123 -6.90 2.45 -17.81
N ARG A 124 -8.15 2.09 -18.11
CA ARG A 124 -9.27 3.04 -18.04
C ARG A 124 -9.71 3.28 -16.59
N TYR A 125 -9.57 2.29 -15.71
CA TYR A 125 -9.99 2.37 -14.31
C TYR A 125 -8.86 2.82 -13.37
N LEU A 126 -7.63 2.34 -13.53
CA LEU A 126 -6.52 2.75 -12.65
C LEU A 126 -5.81 4.03 -13.09
N ALA A 127 -5.98 4.46 -14.34
CA ALA A 127 -5.65 5.84 -14.70
C ALA A 127 -6.71 6.84 -14.20
N ALA A 128 -7.91 6.38 -13.84
CA ALA A 128 -8.91 7.23 -13.22
C ALA A 128 -8.55 7.50 -11.76
N LEU A 129 -8.73 8.75 -11.35
CA LEU A 129 -8.38 9.24 -10.01
C LEU A 129 -8.96 8.38 -8.86
N PRO A 130 -10.22 7.88 -8.92
CA PRO A 130 -10.78 7.03 -7.87
C PRO A 130 -10.10 5.66 -7.75
N GLY A 131 -9.72 5.04 -8.87
CA GLY A 131 -9.04 3.73 -8.86
C GLY A 131 -7.65 3.81 -8.23
N PHE A 132 -6.92 4.89 -8.50
CA PHE A 132 -5.62 5.17 -7.87
C PHE A 132 -5.74 5.42 -6.36
N LEU A 133 -6.76 6.16 -5.92
CA LEU A 133 -6.99 6.42 -4.49
C LEU A 133 -7.21 5.11 -3.72
N LYS A 134 -7.97 4.16 -4.26
CA LYS A 134 -8.18 2.85 -3.61
C LYS A 134 -6.90 2.04 -3.43
N VAL A 135 -5.97 2.11 -4.39
CA VAL A 135 -4.65 1.47 -4.25
C VAL A 135 -3.85 2.13 -3.12
N MET A 136 -3.89 3.46 -3.04
CA MET A 136 -3.26 4.23 -1.96
C MET A 136 -3.88 3.90 -0.60
N GLU A 137 -5.21 3.81 -0.49
CA GLU A 137 -5.92 3.47 0.74
C GLU A 137 -5.56 2.07 1.24
N ALA A 138 -5.53 1.09 0.33
CA ALA A 138 -5.15 -0.28 0.65
C ALA A 138 -3.69 -0.34 1.12
N PHE A 139 -2.80 0.38 0.43
CA PHE A 139 -1.39 0.48 0.80
C PHE A 139 -1.19 1.12 2.19
N VAL A 140 -1.82 2.27 2.45
CA VAL A 140 -1.72 2.94 3.77
C VAL A 140 -2.30 2.05 4.87
N SER A 141 -3.40 1.35 4.60
CA SER A 141 -3.97 0.36 5.53
C SER A 141 -2.97 -0.75 5.85
N CYS A 142 -2.24 -1.29 4.86
CA CYS A 142 -1.17 -2.27 5.11
C CYS A 142 -0.10 -1.71 6.04
N ILE A 143 0.34 -0.46 5.83
CA ILE A 143 1.35 0.19 6.68
C ILE A 143 0.85 0.36 8.11
N ILE A 144 -0.44 0.70 8.30
CA ILE A 144 -1.09 0.72 9.62
C ILE A 144 -0.94 -0.66 10.27
N PHE A 145 -1.36 -1.75 9.59
CA PHE A 145 -1.28 -3.11 10.13
C PHE A 145 0.14 -3.55 10.50
N ILE A 146 1.13 -3.26 9.65
CA ILE A 146 2.55 -3.57 9.91
C ILE A 146 3.06 -2.83 11.16
N SER A 147 2.52 -1.64 11.42
CA SER A 147 2.91 -0.77 12.52
C SER A 147 2.10 -1.00 13.81
N LEU A 148 1.08 -1.88 13.80
CA LEU A 148 0.28 -2.18 14.99
C LEU A 148 1.11 -2.92 16.05
N THR A 149 1.52 -2.20 17.08
CA THR A 149 2.22 -2.74 18.26
C THR A 149 1.54 -2.25 19.53
N GLY A 150 1.82 -2.84 20.71
CA GLY A 150 1.45 -2.25 22.01
C GLY A 150 -0.04 -1.96 22.29
N TYR A 151 -0.97 -2.61 21.58
CA TYR A 151 -2.42 -2.32 21.67
C TYR A 151 -3.22 -3.26 22.60
N ARG A 152 -2.61 -4.36 23.08
CA ARG A 152 -3.32 -5.48 23.72
C ARG A 152 -4.02 -5.11 25.03
N ASP A 153 -3.53 -4.10 25.74
CA ASP A 153 -3.98 -3.78 27.10
C ASP A 153 -5.12 -2.74 27.14
N LYS A 154 -5.55 -2.20 25.99
CA LYS A 154 -6.57 -1.14 25.91
C LYS A 154 -7.71 -1.55 24.98
N PRO A 155 -8.94 -1.79 25.50
CA PRO A 155 -10.07 -2.24 24.68
C PRO A 155 -10.44 -1.24 23.57
N VAL A 156 -10.22 0.05 23.82
CA VAL A 156 -10.45 1.11 22.82
C VAL A 156 -9.54 0.97 21.60
N LEU A 157 -8.30 0.54 21.77
CA LEU A 157 -7.38 0.33 20.64
C LEU A 157 -7.79 -0.89 19.82
N ILE A 158 -8.36 -1.91 20.48
CA ILE A 158 -8.94 -3.07 19.80
C ILE A 158 -10.12 -2.63 18.92
N LEU A 159 -10.97 -1.70 19.39
CA LEU A 159 -12.03 -1.11 18.56
C LEU A 159 -11.48 -0.34 17.35
N CYS A 160 -10.37 0.39 17.52
CA CYS A 160 -9.70 1.06 16.40
C CYS A 160 -9.17 0.03 15.38
N ILE A 161 -8.66 -1.11 15.83
CA ILE A 161 -8.22 -2.19 14.94
C ILE A 161 -9.40 -2.76 14.16
N ILE A 162 -10.54 -3.00 14.81
CA ILE A 162 -11.77 -3.43 14.12
C ILE A 162 -12.16 -2.40 13.05
N ALA A 163 -12.07 -1.11 13.37
CA ALA A 163 -12.32 -0.02 12.43
C ALA A 163 -11.37 -0.02 11.21
N TYR A 164 -10.11 -0.47 11.36
CA TYR A 164 -9.18 -0.65 10.23
C TYR A 164 -9.42 -1.94 9.44
N VAL A 165 -9.82 -3.03 10.12
CA VAL A 165 -10.05 -4.34 9.51
C VAL A 165 -11.29 -4.37 8.64
N ILE A 166 -12.33 -3.61 8.97
CA ILE A 166 -13.56 -3.58 8.15
C ILE A 166 -13.27 -3.08 6.74
N PRO A 167 -12.58 -1.94 6.52
CA PRO A 167 -12.36 -1.44 5.16
C PRO A 167 -11.31 -2.22 4.36
N PHE A 168 -10.32 -2.79 5.04
CA PHE A 168 -9.14 -3.37 4.40
C PHE A 168 -9.44 -4.47 3.35
N PRO A 169 -10.18 -5.56 3.63
CA PRO A 169 -10.41 -6.62 2.66
C PRO A 169 -11.38 -6.20 1.54
N ILE A 170 -12.22 -5.19 1.81
CA ILE A 170 -13.22 -4.73 0.84
C ILE A 170 -12.55 -3.93 -0.29
N LEU A 171 -11.47 -3.21 0.00
CA LEU A 171 -10.71 -2.46 -1.02
C LEU A 171 -10.14 -3.36 -2.15
N PRO A 172 -9.36 -4.42 -1.88
CA PRO A 172 -8.93 -5.37 -2.91
C PRO A 172 -10.09 -6.03 -3.65
N VAL A 173 -11.20 -6.34 -2.96
CA VAL A 173 -12.39 -6.92 -3.60
C VAL A 173 -13.01 -5.94 -4.60
N ILE A 174 -13.10 -4.65 -4.25
CA ILE A 174 -13.58 -3.60 -5.17
C ILE A 174 -12.63 -3.43 -6.35
N ILE A 175 -11.32 -3.49 -6.13
CA ILE A 175 -10.32 -3.42 -7.21
C ILE A 175 -10.46 -4.64 -8.13
N ALA A 176 -10.50 -5.85 -7.57
CA ALA A 176 -10.62 -7.10 -8.31
C ALA A 176 -11.93 -7.20 -9.11
N THR A 177 -13.06 -6.80 -8.53
CA THR A 177 -14.36 -6.78 -9.22
C THR A 177 -14.40 -5.79 -10.38
N ASN A 178 -13.69 -4.65 -10.30
CA ASN A 178 -13.59 -3.70 -11.41
C ASN A 178 -12.66 -4.17 -12.52
N ILE A 179 -11.60 -4.90 -12.18
CA ILE A 179 -10.64 -5.46 -13.14
C ILE A 179 -11.22 -6.71 -13.85
N LEU A 180 -11.99 -7.55 -13.14
CA LEU A 180 -12.57 -8.79 -13.67
C LEU A 180 -13.92 -8.54 -14.36
N LYS A 181 -13.91 -8.43 -15.70
CA LYS A 181 -15.11 -8.18 -16.53
C LYS A 181 -16.22 -9.21 -16.29
N LYS A 182 -15.88 -10.50 -16.18
CA LYS A 182 -16.87 -11.56 -15.91
C LYS A 182 -17.49 -11.44 -14.52
N LEU A 183 -16.68 -11.15 -13.51
CA LEU A 183 -17.17 -11.00 -12.14
C LEU A 183 -18.14 -9.82 -12.05
N LYS A 184 -17.79 -8.69 -12.68
CA LYS A 184 -18.64 -7.50 -12.81
C LYS A 184 -20.02 -7.82 -13.40
N ASN A 185 -20.07 -8.65 -14.44
CA ASN A 185 -21.34 -9.04 -15.09
C ASN A 185 -22.17 -10.05 -14.29
N CYS A 186 -21.56 -10.81 -13.37
CA CYS A 186 -22.24 -11.77 -12.51
C CYS A 186 -22.83 -11.15 -11.24
N LEU A 187 -22.48 -9.90 -10.91
CA LEU A 187 -22.93 -9.23 -9.69
C LEU A 187 -24.35 -8.67 -9.87
N PRO A 188 -25.33 -9.12 -9.06
CA PRO A 188 -26.73 -8.72 -9.20
C PRO A 188 -27.05 -7.33 -8.63
N PHE A 189 -26.05 -6.59 -8.13
CA PHE A 189 -26.24 -5.31 -7.45
C PHE A 189 -25.41 -4.18 -8.08
N ASN A 190 -25.90 -2.94 -7.93
CA ASN A 190 -25.20 -1.74 -8.38
C ASN A 190 -23.92 -1.53 -7.56
N LEU A 191 -22.78 -1.89 -8.14
CA LEU A 191 -21.46 -1.76 -7.53
C LEU A 191 -21.18 -0.33 -7.05
N ASP A 192 -21.58 0.69 -7.83
CA ASP A 192 -21.32 2.09 -7.47
C ASP A 192 -22.03 2.50 -6.17
N ARG A 193 -23.26 2.00 -5.95
CA ARG A 193 -24.00 2.25 -4.71
C ARG A 193 -23.36 1.55 -3.51
N PHE A 194 -22.87 0.32 -3.71
CA PHE A 194 -22.17 -0.43 -2.68
C PHE A 194 -20.86 0.25 -2.27
N VAL A 195 -20.05 0.65 -3.26
CA VAL A 195 -18.80 1.40 -3.05
C VAL A 195 -19.07 2.70 -2.28
N PHE A 196 -20.12 3.45 -2.66
CA PHE A 196 -20.47 4.69 -1.98
C PHE A 196 -20.82 4.46 -0.49
N ILE A 197 -21.71 3.52 -0.20
CA ILE A 197 -22.09 3.19 1.20
C ILE A 197 -20.85 2.80 2.01
N PHE A 198 -20.00 1.98 1.41
CA PHE A 198 -18.77 1.52 2.04
C PHE A 198 -17.76 2.66 2.30
N LEU A 199 -17.63 3.62 1.38
CA LEU A 199 -16.79 4.80 1.59
C LEU A 199 -17.30 5.65 2.77
N VAL A 200 -18.61 5.86 2.87
CA VAL A 200 -19.20 6.58 4.01
C VAL A 200 -18.89 5.86 5.33
N ILE A 201 -19.08 4.54 5.38
CA ILE A 201 -18.75 3.74 6.57
C ILE A 201 -17.26 3.85 6.91
N SER A 202 -16.39 3.76 5.90
CA SER A 202 -14.94 3.85 6.08
C SER A 202 -14.52 5.21 6.63
N VAL A 203 -15.05 6.32 6.12
CA VAL A 203 -14.78 7.66 6.65
C VAL A 203 -15.19 7.76 8.12
N VAL A 204 -16.38 7.29 8.48
CA VAL A 204 -16.85 7.33 9.89
C VAL A 204 -15.94 6.50 10.81
N LEU A 205 -15.57 5.30 10.39
CA LEU A 205 -14.67 4.42 11.15
C LEU A 205 -13.27 5.04 11.31
N TYR A 206 -12.74 5.69 10.27
CA TYR A 206 -11.44 6.36 10.33
C TYR A 206 -11.47 7.66 11.13
N ILE A 207 -12.59 8.40 11.17
CA ILE A 207 -12.77 9.53 12.10
C ILE A 207 -12.71 9.04 13.55
N PHE A 208 -13.44 7.98 13.87
CA PHE A 208 -13.41 7.37 15.19
C PHE A 208 -11.98 6.97 15.59
N ALA A 209 -11.28 6.27 14.71
CA ALA A 209 -9.91 5.84 14.98
C ALA A 209 -8.92 7.01 15.09
N ALA A 210 -9.05 8.04 14.25
CA ALA A 210 -8.21 9.24 14.27
C ALA A 210 -8.34 10.05 15.58
N ILE A 211 -9.51 10.00 16.22
CA ILE A 211 -9.75 10.65 17.52
C ILE A 211 -9.28 9.76 18.66
N MET A 212 -9.70 8.49 18.67
CA MET A 212 -9.46 7.59 19.81
C MET A 212 -7.99 7.17 19.91
N TRP A 213 -7.31 6.90 18.79
CA TRP A 213 -5.93 6.42 18.82
C TRP A 213 -4.97 7.41 19.52
N PRO A 214 -4.91 8.71 19.14
CA PRO A 214 -3.99 9.65 19.76
C PRO A 214 -4.32 9.92 21.23
N ILE A 215 -5.60 9.99 21.59
CA ILE A 215 -6.03 10.24 22.99
C ILE A 215 -5.53 9.13 23.90
N PHE A 216 -5.70 7.87 23.51
CA PHE A 216 -5.33 6.74 24.36
C PHE A 216 -3.83 6.43 24.32
N MET A 217 -3.12 6.85 23.27
CA MET A 217 -1.68 6.59 23.14
C MET A 217 -0.77 7.71 23.62
N PHE A 218 -1.17 8.98 23.52
CA PHE A 218 -0.26 10.12 23.77
C PHE A 218 -0.65 10.99 24.97
N ARG A 219 -1.90 10.96 25.44
CA ARG A 219 -2.38 11.90 26.48
C ARG A 219 -1.55 11.89 27.76
N ASN A 220 -1.09 10.72 28.20
CA ASN A 220 -0.27 10.55 29.41
C ASN A 220 1.09 9.88 29.11
N ASN A 221 1.54 9.93 27.86
CA ASN A 221 2.73 9.22 27.42
C ASN A 221 3.55 10.12 26.47
N PRO A 222 4.26 11.12 27.02
CA PRO A 222 5.12 11.99 26.22
C PRO A 222 6.25 11.19 25.58
N ARG A 223 6.83 11.72 24.50
CA ARG A 223 7.93 11.07 23.79
C ARG A 223 9.12 10.89 24.74
N PRO A 224 9.59 9.64 24.97
CA PRO A 224 10.76 9.41 25.80
C PRO A 224 12.01 9.99 25.12
N SER A 225 12.92 10.56 25.92
CA SER A 225 14.20 11.13 25.47
C SER A 225 15.12 10.06 24.89
N ASP A 226 15.13 8.87 25.51
CA ASP A 226 15.96 7.74 25.10
C ASP A 226 15.20 6.79 24.17
N CYS A 227 14.79 7.30 23.00
CA CYS A 227 14.18 6.47 21.97
C CYS A 227 15.21 6.05 20.91
N PRO A 228 15.75 4.82 20.95
CA PRO A 228 16.68 4.36 19.93
C PRO A 228 15.96 4.28 18.57
N PRO A 229 16.65 4.62 17.46
CA PRO A 229 16.05 4.67 16.12
C PRO A 229 15.37 3.37 15.68
N SER A 230 15.87 2.23 16.14
CA SER A 230 15.39 0.92 15.69
C SER A 230 14.16 0.40 16.42
N PHE A 231 13.92 0.80 17.69
CA PHE A 231 12.92 0.14 18.57
C PHE A 231 12.08 1.10 19.41
N CYS A 232 11.85 2.31 18.91
CA CYS A 232 11.01 3.28 19.58
C CYS A 232 9.52 2.95 19.43
N ILE A 233 8.92 2.28 20.42
CA ILE A 233 7.47 1.96 20.42
C ILE A 233 6.64 3.23 20.23
N TRP A 234 7.01 4.33 20.90
CA TRP A 234 6.31 5.62 20.74
C TRP A 234 6.30 6.12 19.30
N ALA A 235 7.41 5.99 18.56
CA ALA A 235 7.49 6.40 17.16
C ALA A 235 6.67 5.49 16.24
N ILE A 236 6.62 4.18 16.52
CA ILE A 236 5.77 3.23 15.79
C ILE A 236 4.28 3.58 16.00
N GLN A 237 3.89 3.94 17.23
CA GLN A 237 2.53 4.39 17.55
C GLN A 237 2.18 5.72 16.88
N PHE A 238 3.14 6.64 16.81
CA PHE A 238 3.00 7.88 16.07
C PHE A 238 2.82 7.62 14.57
N MET A 239 3.55 6.66 14.00
CA MET A 239 3.38 6.25 12.61
C MET A 239 1.97 5.72 12.33
N VAL A 240 1.39 4.91 13.24
CA VAL A 240 -0.01 4.47 13.11
C VAL A 240 -0.96 5.66 13.12
N ALA A 241 -0.81 6.59 14.06
CA ALA A 241 -1.66 7.77 14.15
C ALA A 241 -1.55 8.61 12.87
N PHE A 242 -0.34 8.91 12.41
CA PHE A 242 -0.08 9.66 11.19
C PHE A 242 -0.72 9.00 9.97
N MET A 243 -0.50 7.69 9.79
CA MET A 243 -1.09 6.94 8.68
C MET A 243 -2.61 6.85 8.76
N THR A 244 -3.19 6.86 9.97
CA THR A 244 -4.65 6.94 10.15
C THR A 244 -5.22 8.24 9.61
N TYR A 245 -4.57 9.37 9.87
CA TYR A 245 -4.97 10.66 9.29
C TYR A 245 -4.79 10.69 7.76
N VAL A 246 -3.67 10.17 7.25
CA VAL A 246 -3.44 10.07 5.80
C VAL A 246 -4.55 9.24 5.15
N ASN A 247 -4.90 8.09 5.74
CA ASN A 247 -5.94 7.23 5.17
C ASN A 247 -7.33 7.86 5.27
N LEU A 248 -7.63 8.57 6.37
CA LEU A 248 -8.87 9.33 6.50
C LEU A 248 -9.00 10.38 5.38
N ILE A 249 -7.92 11.09 5.06
CA ILE A 249 -7.89 12.05 3.95
C ILE A 249 -8.15 11.34 2.62
N LEU A 250 -7.50 10.19 2.38
CA LEU A 250 -7.71 9.41 1.16
C LEU A 250 -9.17 8.98 1.00
N PHE A 251 -9.76 8.36 2.02
CA PHE A 251 -11.18 7.96 2.01
C PHE A 251 -12.13 9.14 1.83
N THR A 252 -11.80 10.30 2.42
CA THR A 252 -12.60 11.52 2.28
C THR A 252 -12.53 12.05 0.84
N LEU A 253 -11.33 12.06 0.24
CA LEU A 253 -11.15 12.46 -1.15
C LEU A 253 -11.85 11.48 -2.10
N ASP A 254 -11.74 10.16 -1.90
CA ASP A 254 -12.42 9.18 -2.74
C ASP A 254 -13.95 9.31 -2.63
N LEU A 255 -14.48 9.59 -1.42
CA LEU A 255 -15.89 9.90 -1.22
C LEU A 255 -16.32 11.16 -1.99
N ILE A 256 -15.53 12.26 -1.90
CA ILE A 256 -15.82 13.51 -2.63
C ILE A 256 -15.80 13.27 -4.14
N PHE A 257 -14.79 12.59 -4.68
CA PHE A 257 -14.71 12.32 -6.11
C PHE A 257 -15.82 11.37 -6.58
N THR A 258 -16.20 10.40 -5.76
CA THR A 258 -17.34 9.52 -6.05
C THR A 258 -18.65 10.32 -6.09
N LEU A 259 -18.86 11.24 -5.14
CA LEU A 259 -20.03 12.13 -5.13
C LEU A 259 -20.07 13.06 -6.36
N LEU A 260 -18.94 13.67 -6.71
CA LEU A 260 -18.82 14.54 -7.89
C LEU A 260 -19.06 13.77 -9.19
N GLY A 261 -18.57 12.53 -9.28
CA GLY A 261 -18.80 11.64 -10.42
C GLY A 261 -20.27 11.24 -10.57
N ILE A 262 -20.96 10.96 -9.45
CA ILE A 262 -22.40 10.64 -9.43
C ILE A 262 -23.25 11.86 -9.78
N CYS A 263 -22.85 13.07 -9.35
CA CYS A 263 -23.56 14.32 -9.63
C CYS A 263 -23.32 14.88 -11.05
N GLY A 264 -22.64 14.15 -11.93
CA GLY A 264 -22.53 14.52 -13.34
C GLY A 264 -21.65 15.73 -13.61
N PHE A 265 -20.53 15.91 -12.90
CA PHE A 265 -19.50 16.83 -13.35
C PHE A 265 -18.83 16.28 -14.62
N THR A 266 -19.47 16.54 -15.76
CA THR A 266 -18.89 16.36 -17.09
C THR A 266 -17.56 17.11 -17.14
N ARG A 267 -16.46 16.36 -17.31
CA ARG A 267 -15.24 16.92 -17.89
C ARG A 267 -15.59 17.43 -19.29
N THR A 268 -15.95 18.70 -19.39
CA THR A 268 -15.72 19.50 -20.60
C THR A 268 -14.22 19.58 -20.86
#